data_AF-A0A2V8DKQ9-F1
#
_entry.id   AF-A0A2V8DKQ9-F1
#
_cell.length_a   1.000
_cell.length_b   1.000
_cell.length_c   1.000
_cell.angle_alpha   90.00
_cell.angle_beta   90.00
_cell.angle_gamma   90.00
#
_symmetry.space_group_name_H-M   'P 1'
#
loop_
_entity.id
_entity.type
_entity.pdbx_description
1 polymer ?
#
loop_
_entity_poly.entity_id
_entity_poly.type
_entity_poly.pdbx_seq_one_letter_code
_entity_poly.pdbx_strand_id
1 'polypeptide(L)'
;MLSVVAVVVLGLVAIPGRVVAVQGADTAVINMEPGQVMLEFVGQMVDVPTTTLPGSNQFGFLSFIRGLKAIFMTDGPPFDRTTAKFGFVTRATTTREIANGPLVVITREGVTRISFTPCPWCLSPSVGIINPSLSIPVFLIQTSTLRQQVIIDNDTRSFSVVNINTITETRPFDLGGTQFQLGEVGQIFRTSLAGQLDPDGQTEGHFAGHAVGVANSNVVSPAQ
;
A
#
# COMPACT_ATOMS: atom_id res chain seq x y z
N MET A 1 -15.94 -35.61 77.39
CA MET A 1 -16.47 -35.41 76.03
C MET A 1 -15.79 -34.17 75.46
N LEU A 2 -14.78 -34.34 74.61
CA LEU A 2 -14.08 -33.26 73.91
C LEU A 2 -14.34 -33.45 72.40
N SER A 3 -14.90 -32.42 71.75
CA SER A 3 -15.14 -32.38 70.30
C SER A 3 -13.84 -32.14 69.54
N VAL A 4 -13.56 -32.98 68.55
CA VAL A 4 -12.50 -32.75 67.55
C VAL A 4 -13.14 -32.13 66.32
N VAL A 5 -12.73 -30.90 65.99
CA VAL A 5 -13.10 -30.21 64.73
C VAL A 5 -12.05 -30.56 63.68
N ALA A 6 -12.48 -31.22 62.60
CA ALA A 6 -11.63 -31.51 61.44
C ALA A 6 -11.55 -30.28 60.53
N VAL A 7 -10.36 -29.75 60.33
CA VAL A 7 -10.08 -28.71 59.32
C VAL A 7 -9.67 -29.40 58.03
N VAL A 8 -10.50 -29.28 56.99
CA VAL A 8 -10.18 -29.74 55.63
C VAL A 8 -9.40 -28.63 54.93
N VAL A 9 -8.12 -28.89 54.62
CA VAL A 9 -7.29 -28.01 53.78
C VAL A 9 -7.40 -28.50 52.34
N LEU A 10 -8.11 -27.75 51.49
CA LEU A 10 -8.14 -27.97 50.04
C LEU A 10 -6.83 -27.46 49.43
N GLY A 11 -5.98 -28.37 48.96
CA GLY A 11 -4.81 -28.05 48.16
C GLY A 11 -5.19 -27.70 46.71
N LEU A 12 -4.93 -26.46 46.30
CA LEU A 12 -4.95 -26.06 44.89
C LEU A 12 -3.73 -26.66 44.18
N VAL A 13 -3.97 -27.66 43.33
CA VAL A 13 -2.96 -28.16 42.38
C VAL A 13 -2.92 -27.19 41.20
N ALA A 14 -1.94 -26.29 41.19
CA ALA A 14 -1.63 -25.48 40.01
C ALA A 14 -1.01 -26.38 38.94
N ILE A 15 -1.78 -26.71 37.90
CA ILE A 15 -1.24 -27.34 36.69
C ILE A 15 -0.44 -26.26 35.95
N PRO A 16 0.88 -26.37 35.78
CA PRO A 16 1.61 -25.44 34.93
C PRO A 16 1.11 -25.63 33.49
N GLY A 17 0.29 -24.69 33.03
CA GLY A 17 -0.07 -24.59 31.63
C GLY A 17 1.21 -24.41 30.83
N ARG A 18 1.54 -25.42 30.02
CA ARG A 18 2.60 -25.29 29.01
C ARG A 18 2.16 -24.18 28.06
N VAL A 19 2.80 -23.01 28.18
CA VAL A 19 2.81 -22.02 27.12
C VAL A 19 3.58 -22.68 25.97
N VAL A 20 2.84 -23.27 25.03
CA VAL A 20 3.41 -23.61 23.74
C VAL A 20 3.69 -22.28 23.07
N ALA A 21 4.96 -21.89 23.05
CA ALA A 21 5.41 -20.87 22.12
C ALA A 21 5.05 -21.39 20.71
N VAL A 22 4.05 -20.77 20.09
CA VAL A 22 3.83 -20.91 18.65
C VAL A 22 5.15 -20.45 18.03
N GLN A 23 5.89 -21.38 17.42
CA GLN A 23 7.03 -21.05 16.58
C GLN A 23 6.53 -20.01 15.57
N GLY A 24 7.15 -18.82 15.58
CA GLY A 24 6.75 -17.73 14.68
C GLY A 24 6.67 -18.26 13.26
N ALA A 25 5.55 -18.08 12.60
CA ALA A 25 5.43 -18.38 11.19
C ALA A 25 6.57 -17.63 10.47
N ASP A 26 7.40 -18.34 9.70
CA ASP A 26 8.40 -17.69 8.85
C ASP A 26 7.65 -16.68 7.98
N THR A 27 7.99 -15.40 8.16
CA THR A 27 7.36 -14.33 7.37
C THR A 27 7.86 -14.44 5.94
N ALA A 28 6.95 -14.75 5.00
CA ALA A 28 7.25 -14.80 3.59
C ALA A 28 7.40 -13.38 3.02
N VAL A 29 8.63 -13.00 2.68
CA VAL A 29 8.91 -11.69 2.08
C VAL A 29 8.62 -11.72 0.59
N ILE A 30 7.77 -10.79 0.14
CA ILE A 30 7.49 -10.54 -1.27
C ILE A 30 8.41 -9.41 -1.74
N ASN A 31 9.61 -9.78 -2.19
CA ASN A 31 10.61 -8.83 -2.66
C ASN A 31 10.19 -8.12 -3.94
N MET A 32 10.53 -6.84 -4.07
CA MET A 32 10.34 -6.08 -5.30
C MET A 32 11.37 -6.50 -6.35
N GLU A 33 11.11 -7.61 -7.05
CA GLU A 33 12.05 -8.21 -8.01
C GLU A 33 12.15 -7.42 -9.33
N PRO A 34 13.36 -7.17 -9.86
CA PRO A 34 13.54 -6.55 -11.16
C PRO A 34 13.01 -7.41 -12.31
N GLY A 35 12.50 -6.75 -13.36
CA GLY A 35 12.08 -7.40 -14.60
C GLY A 35 10.80 -8.24 -14.51
N GLN A 36 10.13 -8.26 -13.35
CA GLN A 36 8.85 -8.90 -13.15
C GLN A 36 7.81 -7.88 -12.69
N VAL A 37 6.58 -8.00 -13.16
CA VAL A 37 5.44 -7.28 -12.58
C VAL A 37 5.23 -7.78 -11.17
N MET A 38 5.36 -6.89 -10.20
CA MET A 38 5.25 -7.18 -8.76
C MET A 38 3.89 -6.78 -8.21
N LEU A 39 3.38 -5.63 -8.66
CA LEU A 39 2.09 -5.08 -8.24
C LEU A 39 1.36 -4.55 -9.47
N GLU A 40 0.04 -4.61 -9.45
CA GLU A 40 -0.82 -3.86 -10.38
C GLU A 40 -1.76 -2.96 -9.61
N PHE A 41 -1.91 -1.72 -10.11
CA PHE A 41 -2.66 -0.65 -9.48
C PHE A 41 -3.88 -0.30 -10.33
N VAL A 42 -5.00 -0.08 -9.67
CA VAL A 42 -6.21 0.54 -10.25
C VAL A 42 -6.64 1.65 -9.32
N GLY A 43 -6.76 2.87 -9.82
CA GLY A 43 -7.00 4.02 -8.95
C GLY A 43 -7.51 5.27 -9.65
N GLN A 44 -7.66 6.29 -8.82
CA GLN A 44 -8.20 7.59 -9.14
C GLN A 44 -7.33 8.67 -8.49
N MET A 45 -7.40 9.88 -9.01
CA MET A 45 -6.72 11.03 -8.43
C MET A 45 -7.65 12.23 -8.27
N VAL A 46 -7.29 13.03 -7.28
CA VAL A 46 -7.85 14.36 -6.99
C VAL A 46 -6.66 15.25 -6.65
N ASP A 47 -6.46 16.30 -7.40
CA ASP A 47 -5.52 17.36 -7.13
C ASP A 47 -6.01 18.17 -5.94
N VAL A 48 -5.05 18.61 -5.15
CA VAL A 48 -5.31 19.44 -3.99
C VAL A 48 -5.06 20.87 -4.44
N PRO A 49 -6.11 21.71 -4.55
CA PRO A 49 -5.91 23.11 -4.89
C PRO A 49 -5.07 23.77 -3.80
N THR A 50 -3.99 24.43 -4.21
CA THR A 50 -3.13 25.24 -3.34
C THR A 50 -2.85 26.59 -3.99
N THR A 51 -2.34 27.54 -3.22
CA THR A 51 -1.97 28.88 -3.72
C THR A 51 -0.64 28.91 -4.48
N THR A 52 0.07 27.78 -4.57
CA THR A 52 1.36 27.66 -5.27
C THR A 52 1.25 26.65 -6.41
N LEU A 53 1.71 25.42 -6.22
CA LEU A 53 1.56 24.33 -7.17
C LEU A 53 0.62 23.27 -6.58
N PRO A 54 -0.38 22.80 -7.34
CA PRO A 54 -1.36 21.85 -6.82
C PRO A 54 -0.68 20.53 -6.43
N GLY A 55 -1.04 19.99 -5.28
CA GLY A 55 -0.66 18.63 -4.90
C GLY A 55 -1.55 17.60 -5.60
N SER A 56 -1.27 16.31 -5.42
CA SER A 56 -2.13 15.24 -5.91
C SER A 56 -2.30 14.17 -4.84
N ASN A 57 -3.57 13.87 -4.53
CA ASN A 57 -3.97 12.70 -3.77
C ASN A 57 -4.41 11.63 -4.76
N GLN A 58 -3.77 10.46 -4.71
CA GLN A 58 -4.08 9.31 -5.55
C GLN A 58 -4.48 8.17 -4.62
N PHE A 59 -5.48 7.39 -5.02
CA PHE A 59 -5.98 6.30 -4.18
C PHE A 59 -6.63 5.22 -5.03
N GLY A 60 -6.69 4.01 -4.49
CA GLY A 60 -7.26 2.89 -5.19
C GLY A 60 -6.97 1.56 -4.52
N PHE A 61 -6.91 0.51 -5.31
CA PHE A 61 -6.63 -0.85 -4.86
C PHE A 61 -5.58 -1.54 -5.72
N LEU A 62 -5.01 -2.62 -5.19
CA LEU A 62 -4.11 -3.49 -5.94
C LEU A 62 -4.91 -4.62 -6.58
N SER A 63 -4.83 -4.75 -7.90
CA SER A 63 -5.46 -5.83 -8.67
C SER A 63 -4.56 -7.05 -8.86
N PHE A 64 -3.30 -6.95 -8.43
CA PHE A 64 -2.34 -8.05 -8.44
C PHE A 64 -1.22 -7.77 -7.44
N ILE A 65 -0.78 -8.82 -6.75
CA ILE A 65 0.48 -8.87 -6.00
C ILE A 65 1.12 -10.20 -6.31
N ARG A 66 2.33 -10.19 -6.87
CA ARG A 66 3.04 -11.42 -7.20
C ARG A 66 3.23 -12.28 -5.95
N GLY A 67 2.98 -13.57 -6.09
CA GLY A 67 3.06 -14.53 -4.99
C GLY A 67 1.78 -14.64 -4.17
N LEU A 68 0.79 -13.76 -4.37
CA LEU A 68 -0.49 -13.83 -3.68
C LEU A 68 -1.62 -14.17 -4.65
N LYS A 69 -2.49 -15.11 -4.25
CA LYS A 69 -3.72 -15.46 -4.97
C LYS A 69 -4.94 -14.72 -4.42
N ALA A 70 -4.99 -14.51 -3.11
CA ALA A 70 -6.14 -13.90 -2.41
C ALA A 70 -5.95 -12.38 -2.25
N ILE A 71 -6.14 -11.65 -3.34
CA ILE A 71 -6.09 -10.17 -3.38
C ILE A 71 -7.47 -9.52 -3.32
N PHE A 72 -8.51 -10.28 -3.66
CA PHE A 72 -9.92 -9.95 -3.48
C PHE A 72 -10.53 -10.81 -2.35
N MET A 73 -11.66 -10.36 -1.80
CA MET A 73 -12.40 -11.04 -0.74
C MET A 73 -13.21 -12.22 -1.23
N THR A 74 -13.45 -12.28 -2.53
CA THR A 74 -14.17 -13.34 -3.22
C THR A 74 -13.32 -13.85 -4.38
N ASP A 75 -13.43 -15.14 -4.68
CA ASP A 75 -12.80 -15.75 -5.87
C ASP A 75 -13.60 -15.49 -7.16
N GLY A 76 -14.73 -14.79 -7.05
CA GLY A 76 -15.62 -14.45 -8.16
C GLY A 76 -15.96 -12.96 -8.19
N PRO A 77 -16.48 -12.47 -9.35
CA PRO A 77 -16.79 -11.07 -9.56
C PRO A 77 -17.89 -10.53 -8.61
N PRO A 78 -17.94 -9.20 -8.41
CA PRO A 78 -17.13 -8.19 -9.09
C PRO A 78 -15.71 -8.09 -8.52
N PHE A 79 -14.73 -7.78 -9.38
CA PHE A 79 -13.34 -7.53 -9.00
C PHE A 79 -13.07 -6.03 -9.01
N ASP A 80 -13.45 -5.37 -7.92
CA ASP A 80 -13.39 -3.92 -7.79
C ASP A 80 -12.98 -3.50 -6.38
N ARG A 81 -13.02 -2.20 -6.12
CA ARG A 81 -12.68 -1.62 -4.81
C ARG A 81 -13.50 -2.18 -3.64
N THR A 82 -14.71 -2.68 -3.91
CA THR A 82 -15.65 -3.22 -2.90
C THR A 82 -15.36 -4.68 -2.59
N THR A 83 -14.45 -5.32 -3.32
CA THR A 83 -13.98 -6.68 -3.03
C THR A 83 -12.48 -6.74 -2.83
N ALA A 84 -11.71 -5.67 -3.05
CA ALA A 84 -10.26 -5.68 -2.83
C ALA A 84 -9.87 -5.75 -1.35
N LYS A 85 -8.80 -6.50 -1.04
CA LYS A 85 -8.17 -6.57 0.29
C LYS A 85 -7.03 -5.56 0.47
N PHE A 86 -6.42 -5.14 -0.63
CA PHE A 86 -5.23 -4.29 -0.63
C PHE A 86 -5.53 -2.93 -1.24
N GLY A 87 -5.25 -1.89 -0.47
CA GLY A 87 -5.44 -0.49 -0.86
C GLY A 87 -4.12 0.23 -1.05
N PHE A 88 -4.17 1.37 -1.73
CA PHE A 88 -3.09 2.33 -1.67
C PHE A 88 -3.60 3.76 -1.57
N VAL A 89 -2.78 4.61 -0.96
CA VAL A 89 -2.94 6.07 -1.00
C VAL A 89 -1.57 6.69 -1.24
N THR A 90 -1.52 7.60 -2.20
CA THR A 90 -0.36 8.42 -2.51
C THR A 90 -0.71 9.88 -2.27
N ARG A 91 0.16 10.59 -1.56
CA ARG A 91 0.08 12.04 -1.43
C ARG A 91 1.38 12.64 -1.94
N ALA A 92 1.29 13.47 -2.97
CA ALA A 92 2.43 14.08 -3.63
C ALA A 92 2.26 15.59 -3.76
N THR A 93 3.36 16.32 -3.58
CA THR A 93 3.42 17.77 -3.73
C THR A 93 4.20 18.10 -4.99
N THR A 94 3.65 18.99 -5.82
CA THR A 94 4.32 19.44 -7.03
C THR A 94 5.52 20.32 -6.70
N THR A 95 6.68 19.97 -7.22
CA THR A 95 7.94 20.69 -7.04
C THR A 95 8.38 21.42 -8.30
N ARG A 96 7.90 20.98 -9.47
CA ARG A 96 8.21 21.61 -10.76
C ARG A 96 7.13 21.30 -11.79
N GLU A 97 6.86 22.27 -12.65
CA GLU A 97 6.04 22.12 -13.84
C GLU A 97 6.78 22.68 -15.06
N ILE A 98 6.68 22.01 -16.20
CA ILE A 98 7.27 22.44 -17.47
C ILE A 98 6.22 22.26 -18.56
N ALA A 99 5.71 23.37 -19.10
CA ALA A 99 4.82 23.36 -20.25
C ALA A 99 5.62 23.33 -21.57
N ASN A 100 5.17 22.52 -22.53
CA ASN A 100 5.72 22.42 -23.87
C ASN A 100 4.59 22.14 -24.89
N GLY A 101 3.93 23.20 -25.34
CA GLY A 101 2.74 23.08 -26.19
C GLY A 101 1.60 22.38 -25.43
N PRO A 102 0.95 21.35 -26.01
CA PRO A 102 -0.14 20.62 -25.34
C PRO A 102 0.36 19.72 -24.19
N LEU A 103 1.68 19.47 -24.14
CA LEU A 103 2.29 18.64 -23.10
C LEU A 103 2.67 19.47 -21.86
N VAL A 104 2.35 18.93 -20.69
CA VAL A 104 2.82 19.45 -19.40
C VAL A 104 3.54 18.34 -18.66
N VAL A 105 4.80 18.60 -18.26
CA VAL A 105 5.61 17.69 -17.45
C VAL A 105 5.64 18.19 -16.02
N ILE A 106 5.10 17.40 -15.10
CA ILE A 106 5.01 17.72 -13.67
C ILE A 106 5.96 16.81 -12.91
N THR A 107 6.78 17.40 -12.04
CA THR A 107 7.57 16.67 -11.05
C THR A 107 6.92 16.81 -9.68
N ARG A 108 6.74 15.69 -8.97
CA ARG A 108 6.22 15.67 -7.61
C ARG A 108 7.09 14.83 -6.69
N GLU A 109 7.04 15.13 -5.40
CA GLU A 109 7.63 14.31 -4.33
C GLU A 109 6.57 14.00 -3.29
N GLY A 110 6.62 12.81 -2.69
CA GLY A 110 5.52 12.36 -1.84
C GLY A 110 5.74 11.05 -1.12
N VAL A 111 4.64 10.50 -0.61
CA VAL A 111 4.59 9.24 0.11
C VAL A 111 3.47 8.37 -0.44
N THR A 112 3.79 7.12 -0.73
CA THR A 112 2.84 6.05 -1.06
C THR A 112 2.70 5.12 0.15
N ARG A 113 1.47 4.80 0.51
CA ARG A 113 1.14 3.84 1.55
C ARG A 113 0.29 2.73 0.97
N ILE A 114 0.67 1.49 1.25
CA ILE A 114 -0.10 0.30 0.90
C ILE A 114 -0.70 -0.24 2.19
N SER A 115 -2.01 -0.48 2.15
CA SER A 115 -2.75 -1.02 3.28
C SER A 115 -3.29 -2.40 2.97
N PHE A 116 -3.40 -3.20 4.02
CA PHE A 116 -4.18 -4.42 4.04
C PHE A 116 -5.42 -4.18 4.92
N THR A 117 -6.59 -4.55 4.40
CA THR A 117 -7.83 -4.50 5.16
C THR A 117 -8.68 -5.73 4.89
N PRO A 118 -9.25 -6.35 5.93
CA PRO A 118 -10.28 -7.38 5.76
C PRO A 118 -11.64 -6.77 5.41
N CYS A 119 -11.72 -5.45 5.25
CA CYS A 119 -12.95 -4.70 5.06
C CYS A 119 -12.89 -3.86 3.77
N PRO A 120 -13.75 -4.09 2.76
CA PRO A 120 -13.61 -3.40 1.48
C PRO A 120 -14.03 -1.92 1.51
N TRP A 121 -15.04 -1.57 2.30
CA TRP A 121 -15.48 -0.17 2.44
C TRP A 121 -14.41 0.72 3.09
N CYS A 122 -13.41 0.11 3.73
CA CYS A 122 -12.28 0.78 4.35
C CYS A 122 -11.29 1.36 3.32
N LEU A 123 -11.43 1.01 2.03
CA LEU A 123 -10.65 1.55 0.92
C LEU A 123 -11.24 2.85 0.32
N SER A 124 -12.17 3.51 1.02
CA SER A 124 -12.81 4.75 0.54
C SER A 124 -11.92 5.99 0.75
N PRO A 125 -11.73 6.87 -0.26
CA PRO A 125 -10.99 8.12 -0.11
C PRO A 125 -11.62 9.05 0.93
N SER A 126 -12.95 9.05 1.08
CA SER A 126 -13.62 9.84 2.14
C SER A 126 -13.23 9.38 3.54
N VAL A 127 -12.85 8.11 3.71
CA VAL A 127 -12.43 7.55 5.01
C VAL A 127 -10.92 7.78 5.25
N GLY A 128 -10.09 7.70 4.21
CA GLY A 128 -8.64 7.95 4.30
C GLY A 128 -8.19 9.42 4.27
N ILE A 129 -9.01 10.32 3.72
CA ILE A 129 -8.71 11.76 3.60
C ILE A 129 -9.29 12.57 4.78
N ILE A 130 -10.37 12.10 5.42
CA ILE A 130 -11.16 12.92 6.36
C ILE A 130 -10.99 12.47 7.83
N ASN A 131 -10.48 11.28 8.14
CA ASN A 131 -10.58 10.76 9.50
C ASN A 131 -9.23 10.65 10.26
N PRO A 132 -8.92 11.56 11.21
CA PRO A 132 -7.81 11.41 12.14
C PRO A 132 -8.07 10.37 13.27
N SER A 133 -9.28 9.80 13.37
CA SER A 133 -9.65 8.82 14.40
C SER A 133 -10.34 7.57 13.83
N LEU A 134 -9.61 6.77 13.04
CA LEU A 134 -10.15 5.46 12.65
C LEU A 134 -9.97 4.43 13.76
N SER A 135 -11.09 4.09 14.39
CA SER A 135 -11.36 2.83 15.10
C SER A 135 -11.53 1.63 14.16
N ILE A 136 -11.26 1.81 12.86
CA ILE A 136 -11.38 0.79 11.82
C ILE A 136 -9.96 0.32 11.48
N PRO A 137 -9.67 -0.99 11.50
CA PRO A 137 -8.31 -1.48 11.28
C PRO A 137 -7.95 -1.39 9.78
N VAL A 138 -7.37 -0.26 9.39
CA VAL A 138 -6.55 -0.15 8.18
C VAL A 138 -5.11 -0.38 8.61
N PHE A 139 -4.54 -1.53 8.23
CA PHE A 139 -3.17 -1.87 8.59
C PHE A 139 -2.26 -1.40 7.46
N LEU A 140 -1.38 -0.44 7.76
CA LEU A 140 -0.29 -0.09 6.85
C LEU A 140 0.69 -1.25 6.82
N ILE A 141 0.92 -1.81 5.63
CA ILE A 141 1.85 -2.94 5.44
C ILE A 141 3.13 -2.54 4.72
N GLN A 142 3.09 -1.41 4.01
CA GLN A 142 4.27 -0.80 3.40
C GLN A 142 4.08 0.72 3.34
N THR A 143 5.14 1.46 3.62
CA THR A 143 5.28 2.88 3.31
C THR A 143 6.50 3.08 2.43
N SER A 144 6.37 3.94 1.40
CA SER A 144 7.49 4.37 0.56
C SER A 144 7.46 5.88 0.32
N THR A 145 8.65 6.48 0.22
CA THR A 145 8.80 7.81 -0.38
C THR A 145 8.81 7.67 -1.89
N LEU A 146 8.39 8.72 -2.61
CA LEU A 146 8.36 8.71 -4.06
C LEU A 146 8.91 10.00 -4.67
N ARG A 147 9.58 9.83 -5.82
CA ARG A 147 9.79 10.88 -6.81
C ARG A 147 8.96 10.53 -8.05
N GLN A 148 8.09 11.44 -8.45
CA GLN A 148 7.12 11.25 -9.53
C GLN A 148 7.39 12.20 -10.69
N GLN A 149 7.29 11.66 -11.90
CA GLN A 149 7.11 12.43 -13.13
C GLN A 149 5.75 12.10 -13.71
N VAL A 150 4.95 13.13 -13.97
CA VAL A 150 3.70 13.04 -14.72
C VAL A 150 3.90 13.75 -16.05
N ILE A 151 3.42 13.15 -17.13
CA ILE A 151 3.32 13.79 -18.44
C ILE A 151 1.84 13.80 -18.78
N ILE A 152 1.28 15.01 -18.90
CA ILE A 152 -0.11 15.24 -19.29
C ILE A 152 -0.12 15.73 -20.73
N ASP A 153 -1.00 15.18 -21.54
CA ASP A 153 -1.38 15.72 -22.84
C ASP A 153 -2.78 16.34 -22.72
N ASN A 154 -2.84 17.67 -22.80
CA ASN A 154 -4.08 18.41 -22.64
C ASN A 154 -5.03 18.29 -23.83
N ASP A 155 -4.54 17.93 -25.02
CA ASP A 155 -5.38 17.74 -26.21
C ASP A 155 -6.14 16.42 -26.11
N THR A 156 -5.44 15.34 -25.74
CA THR A 156 -6.05 14.00 -25.57
C THR A 156 -6.61 13.76 -24.19
N ARG A 157 -6.36 14.69 -23.24
CA ARG A 157 -6.72 14.55 -21.82
C ARG A 157 -6.13 13.29 -21.19
N SER A 158 -5.03 12.77 -21.74
CA SER A 158 -4.36 11.58 -21.25
C SER A 158 -3.16 11.95 -20.39
N PHE A 159 -2.74 11.01 -19.54
CA PHE A 159 -1.50 11.18 -18.79
C PHE A 159 -0.76 9.86 -18.61
N SER A 160 0.55 9.98 -18.44
CA SER A 160 1.43 8.90 -18.01
C SER A 160 2.21 9.32 -16.77
N VAL A 161 2.51 8.36 -15.91
CA VAL A 161 3.21 8.59 -14.65
C VAL A 161 4.32 7.57 -14.49
N VAL A 162 5.48 8.05 -14.07
CA VAL A 162 6.54 7.21 -13.53
C VAL A 162 6.84 7.64 -12.10
N ASN A 163 6.77 6.69 -11.17
CA ASN A 163 7.20 6.87 -9.78
C ASN A 163 8.45 6.03 -9.55
N ILE A 164 9.47 6.62 -8.93
CA ILE A 164 10.54 5.86 -8.26
C ILE A 164 10.20 5.87 -6.77
N ASN A 165 9.91 4.69 -6.22
CA ASN A 165 9.51 4.53 -4.83
C ASN A 165 10.63 3.84 -4.05
N THR A 166 10.94 4.35 -2.86
CA THR A 166 11.87 3.72 -1.92
C THR A 166 11.11 3.30 -0.68
N ILE A 167 11.12 2.01 -0.36
CA ILE A 167 10.45 1.48 0.83
C ILE A 167 11.15 2.02 2.08
N THR A 168 10.39 2.66 2.96
CA THR A 168 10.88 3.22 4.22
C THR A 168 10.35 2.48 5.44
N GLU A 169 9.25 1.74 5.30
CA GLU A 169 8.65 0.96 6.38
C GLU A 169 7.93 -0.25 5.79
N THR A 170 8.03 -1.40 6.45
CA THR A 170 7.24 -2.60 6.16
C THR A 170 6.67 -3.16 7.45
N ARG A 171 5.47 -3.73 7.37
CA ARG A 171 4.84 -4.45 8.49
C ARG A 171 4.27 -5.77 7.97
N PRO A 172 4.53 -6.89 8.66
CA PRO A 172 3.93 -8.16 8.27
C PRO A 172 2.40 -8.13 8.35
N PHE A 173 1.74 -8.93 7.52
CA PHE A 173 0.30 -9.15 7.51
C PHE A 173 -0.03 -10.62 7.37
N ASP A 174 -1.14 -11.06 7.97
CA ASP A 174 -1.63 -12.43 7.81
C ASP A 174 -2.61 -12.50 6.64
N LEU A 175 -2.42 -13.49 5.77
CA LEU A 175 -3.35 -13.82 4.72
C LEU A 175 -3.57 -15.33 4.69
N GLY A 176 -4.69 -15.77 5.27
CA GLY A 176 -5.05 -17.19 5.31
C GLY A 176 -4.12 -18.01 6.21
N GLY A 177 -3.68 -17.45 7.34
CA GLY A 177 -2.79 -18.13 8.28
C GLY A 177 -1.31 -18.15 7.87
N THR A 178 -0.97 -17.51 6.75
CA THR A 178 0.43 -17.31 6.33
C THR A 178 0.80 -15.84 6.54
N GLN A 179 1.92 -15.62 7.22
CA GLN A 179 2.46 -14.29 7.44
C GLN A 179 3.29 -13.85 6.24
N PHE A 180 2.96 -12.69 5.68
CA PHE A 180 3.64 -12.08 4.54
C PHE A 180 4.20 -10.71 4.90
N GLN A 181 5.26 -10.29 4.20
CA GLN A 181 5.76 -8.92 4.23
C GLN A 181 5.91 -8.40 2.80
N LEU A 182 5.45 -7.16 2.56
CA LEU A 182 5.53 -6.55 1.23
C LEU A 182 6.82 -5.74 1.09
N GLY A 183 7.82 -6.35 0.45
CA GLY A 183 9.16 -5.79 0.25
C GLY A 183 9.99 -5.68 1.53
N GLU A 184 11.13 -5.00 1.43
CA GLU A 184 12.03 -4.69 2.54
C GLU A 184 12.41 -3.21 2.52
N VAL A 185 12.72 -2.66 3.70
CA VAL A 185 13.20 -1.28 3.82
C VAL A 185 14.47 -1.09 2.98
N GLY A 186 14.49 -0.02 2.20
CA GLY A 186 15.57 0.31 1.27
C GLY A 186 15.39 -0.26 -0.13
N GLN A 187 14.49 -1.22 -0.35
CA GLN A 187 14.17 -1.68 -1.71
C GLN A 187 13.55 -0.56 -2.53
N ILE A 188 13.92 -0.51 -3.81
CA ILE A 188 13.42 0.47 -4.77
C ILE A 188 12.55 -0.26 -5.80
N PHE A 189 11.40 0.33 -6.11
CA PHE A 189 10.55 -0.14 -7.19
C PHE A 189 10.02 1.03 -8.02
N ARG A 190 9.86 0.78 -9.31
CA ARG A 190 9.31 1.76 -10.25
C ARG A 190 7.85 1.43 -10.50
N THR A 191 6.98 2.40 -10.33
CA THR A 191 5.60 2.32 -10.81
C THR A 191 5.49 3.01 -12.16
N SER A 192 4.79 2.41 -13.10
CA SER A 192 4.40 2.99 -14.38
C SER A 192 2.89 2.96 -14.49
N LEU A 193 2.26 4.14 -14.54
CA LEU A 193 0.81 4.31 -14.59
C LEU A 193 0.42 5.08 -15.86
N ALA A 194 -0.78 4.83 -16.36
CA ALA A 194 -1.38 5.58 -17.43
C ALA A 194 -2.87 5.77 -17.14
N GLY A 195 -3.42 6.89 -17.63
CA GLY A 195 -4.79 7.26 -17.32
C GLY A 195 -5.33 8.38 -18.18
N GLN A 196 -6.54 8.79 -17.84
CA GLN A 196 -7.24 9.90 -18.47
C GLN A 196 -7.77 10.84 -17.39
N LEU A 197 -7.67 12.14 -17.68
CA LEU A 197 -8.32 13.18 -16.87
C LEU A 197 -9.82 13.04 -17.05
N ASP A 198 -10.55 13.05 -15.93
CA ASP A 198 -11.99 12.85 -15.92
C ASP A 198 -12.70 14.16 -16.36
N PRO A 199 -13.47 14.18 -17.46
CA PRO A 199 -14.19 15.36 -17.91
C PRO A 199 -15.47 15.62 -17.09
N ASP A 200 -16.00 14.62 -16.38
CA ASP A 200 -17.28 14.69 -15.68
C ASP A 200 -17.15 15.27 -14.25
N GLY A 201 -15.91 15.48 -13.79
CA GLY A 201 -15.58 16.31 -12.61
C GLY A 201 -15.87 15.70 -11.24
N GLN A 202 -16.30 14.42 -11.15
CA GLN A 202 -16.42 13.73 -9.86
C GLN A 202 -15.08 13.26 -9.29
N THR A 203 -14.13 12.99 -10.19
CA THR A 203 -12.70 12.86 -9.90
C THR A 203 -11.94 13.75 -10.87
N GLU A 204 -10.62 13.81 -10.75
CA GLU A 204 -9.80 14.55 -11.71
C GLU A 204 -9.08 13.62 -12.69
N GLY A 205 -9.06 12.32 -12.41
CA GLY A 205 -8.64 11.31 -13.38
C GLY A 205 -8.69 9.88 -12.84
N HIS A 206 -8.76 8.93 -13.77
CA HIS A 206 -8.69 7.49 -13.50
C HIS A 206 -7.42 6.93 -14.12
N PHE A 207 -6.79 5.96 -13.47
CA PHE A 207 -5.56 5.34 -13.96
C PHE A 207 -5.43 3.87 -13.57
N ALA A 208 -4.59 3.18 -14.32
CA ALA A 208 -4.10 1.86 -13.96
C ALA A 208 -2.62 1.71 -14.34
N GLY A 209 -1.98 0.66 -13.82
CA GLY A 209 -0.61 0.36 -14.19
C GLY A 209 0.02 -0.67 -13.30
N HIS A 210 1.34 -0.73 -13.30
CA HIS A 210 2.08 -1.78 -12.61
C HIS A 210 3.35 -1.24 -11.96
N ALA A 211 3.90 -2.03 -11.03
CA ALA A 211 5.22 -1.82 -10.49
C ALA A 211 6.16 -2.99 -10.79
N VAL A 212 7.43 -2.65 -10.98
CA VAL A 212 8.55 -3.59 -11.12
C VAL A 212 9.65 -3.19 -10.14
N GLY A 213 10.40 -4.17 -9.64
CA GLY A 213 11.61 -3.90 -8.87
C GLY A 213 12.66 -3.14 -9.68
N VAL A 214 13.52 -2.40 -8.99
CA VAL A 214 14.71 -1.79 -9.58
C VAL A 214 15.92 -2.51 -8.98
N ALA A 215 16.84 -2.97 -9.84
CA ALA A 215 18.06 -3.59 -9.36
C ALA A 215 18.85 -2.58 -8.50
N ASN A 216 19.31 -3.01 -7.32
CA ASN A 216 20.19 -2.19 -6.49
C ASN A 216 21.49 -1.95 -7.26
N SER A 217 21.66 -0.75 -7.80
CA SER A 217 22.91 -0.33 -8.42
C SER A 217 23.93 0.02 -7.36
N ASN A 218 24.40 -0.99 -6.61
CA ASN A 218 25.63 -0.92 -5.83
C ASN A 218 26.77 -1.60 -6.60
N VAL A 219 27.10 -1.09 -7.79
CA VAL A 219 28.43 -1.24 -8.40
C VAL A 219 28.71 0.04 -9.21
N VAL A 220 29.14 1.09 -8.53
CA VAL A 220 30.10 2.01 -9.15
C VAL A 220 31.47 1.46 -8.78
N SER A 221 32.07 0.69 -9.69
CA SER A 221 33.50 0.45 -9.59
C SER A 221 34.18 1.82 -9.78
N PRO A 222 35.07 2.26 -8.87
CA PRO A 222 35.85 3.46 -9.13
C PRO A 222 36.62 3.24 -10.44
N ALA A 223 36.47 4.17 -11.37
CA ALA A 223 37.22 4.16 -12.62
C ALA A 223 38.72 4.04 -12.28
N GLN A 224 39.37 3.03 -12.87
CA GLN A 224 40.83 2.95 -12.96
C GLN A 224 41.33 3.95 -13.99
#